data_AF-A0A7C4IQZ5-F1
#
_entry.id   AF-A0A7C4IQZ5-F1
#
_cell.length_a   1.000
_cell.length_b   1.000
_cell.length_c   1.000
_cell.angle_alpha   90.00
_cell.angle_beta   90.00
_cell.angle_gamma   90.00
#
_symmetry.space_group_name_H-M   'P 1'
#
loop_
_entity.id
_entity.type
_entity.pdbx_description
1 polymer ?
#
loop_
_entity_poly.entity_id
_entity_poly.type
_entity_poly.pdbx_seq_one_letter_code
_entity_poly.pdbx_strand_id
1 'polypeptide(L)'
;GTVWGIMTSFQSIAAAKNTSLAVVAPGIAEALFATAIGLIAAIPATIFYNKFVAEVNKQAVRLEGFADEFSAILSRQLDERS
;
A
#
# COMPACT_ATOMS: atom_id res chain seq x y z
N GLY A 1 5.73 -4.50 -15.50
CA GLY A 1 5.81 -5.92 -15.90
C GLY A 1 4.83 -6.22 -17.01
N THR A 2 3.54 -6.28 -16.70
CA THR A 2 2.47 -6.73 -17.61
C THR A 2 2.40 -5.98 -18.94
N VAL A 3 2.38 -4.64 -18.90
CA VAL A 3 2.33 -3.81 -20.13
C VAL A 3 3.53 -4.09 -21.04
N TRP A 4 4.72 -4.19 -20.44
CA TRP A 4 5.94 -4.51 -21.18
C TRP A 4 5.92 -5.93 -21.77
N GLY A 5 5.45 -6.92 -21.01
CA GLY A 5 5.33 -8.31 -21.47
C GLY A 5 4.34 -8.45 -22.62
N ILE A 6 3.17 -7.81 -22.51
CA ILE A 6 2.17 -7.78 -23.59
C ILE A 6 2.75 -7.09 -24.83
N MET A 7 3.40 -5.94 -24.67
CA MET A 7 4.02 -5.22 -25.79
C MET A 7 5.06 -6.08 -26.52
N THR A 8 5.90 -6.81 -25.77
CA THR A 8 6.92 -7.70 -26.34
C THR A 8 6.27 -8.88 -27.08
N SER A 9 5.20 -9.46 -26.53
CA SER A 9 4.41 -10.49 -27.21
C SER A 9 3.77 -9.99 -28.51
N PHE A 10 3.24 -8.76 -28.56
CA PHE A 10 2.69 -8.22 -29.80
C PHE A 10 3.76 -7.90 -30.85
N GLN A 11 4.95 -7.46 -30.42
CA GLN A 11 6.10 -7.25 -31.32
C GLN A 11 6.57 -8.56 -31.95
N SER A 12 6.57 -9.68 -31.21
CA SER A 12 6.96 -10.97 -31.75
C SER A 12 5.96 -11.52 -32.78
N ILE A 13 4.65 -11.30 -32.60
CA ILE A 13 3.62 -11.63 -33.62
C ILE A 13 3.88 -10.85 -34.91
N ALA A 14 4.12 -9.55 -34.79
CA ALA A 14 4.35 -8.67 -35.94
C ALA A 14 5.61 -9.08 -36.73
N ALA A 15 6.69 -9.43 -36.03
CA ALA A 15 7.94 -9.89 -36.65
C ALA A 15 7.82 -11.29 -37.28
N ALA A 16 7.12 -12.21 -36.62
CA ALA A 16 6.96 -13.59 -37.09
C ALA A 16 6.00 -13.73 -38.28
N LYS A 17 5.19 -12.69 -38.58
CA LYS A 17 4.07 -12.72 -39.54
C LYS A 17 3.13 -13.93 -39.33
N ASN A 18 3.13 -14.47 -38.12
CA ASN A 18 2.40 -15.67 -37.73
C ASN A 18 1.54 -15.31 -36.52
N THR A 19 0.23 -15.39 -36.70
CA THR A 19 -0.77 -15.06 -35.67
C THR A 19 -1.08 -16.24 -34.75
N SER A 20 -0.31 -17.33 -34.83
CA SER A 20 -0.48 -18.48 -33.95
C SER A 20 -0.32 -18.09 -32.48
N LEU A 21 -1.44 -18.18 -31.75
CA LEU A 21 -1.54 -17.88 -30.32
C LEU A 21 -0.60 -18.75 -29.48
N ALA A 22 -0.22 -19.94 -29.96
CA ALA A 22 0.66 -20.85 -29.25
C ALA A 22 2.06 -20.24 -29.01
N VAL A 23 2.55 -19.39 -29.91
CA VAL A 23 3.89 -18.80 -29.83
C VAL A 23 3.97 -17.67 -28.80
N VAL A 24 2.84 -17.03 -28.49
CA VAL A 24 2.78 -15.85 -27.61
C VAL A 24 2.08 -16.07 -26.28
N ALA A 25 1.39 -17.20 -26.13
CA ALA A 25 0.74 -17.59 -24.89
C ALA A 25 1.68 -17.56 -23.66
N PRO A 26 2.96 -17.98 -23.74
CA PRO A 26 3.86 -17.91 -22.60
C PRO A 26 4.10 -16.47 -22.10
N GLY A 27 4.41 -15.53 -22.99
CA GLY A 27 4.70 -14.14 -22.61
C GLY A 27 3.48 -13.39 -22.05
N ILE A 28 2.28 -13.74 -22.51
CA ILE A 28 1.04 -13.20 -21.93
C ILE A 28 0.77 -13.79 -20.54
N ALA A 29 1.03 -15.09 -20.34
CA ALA A 29 0.89 -15.72 -19.02
C ALA A 29 1.83 -15.09 -17.98
N GLU A 30 3.09 -14.83 -18.35
CA GLU A 30 4.06 -14.13 -17.48
C GLU A 30 3.60 -12.70 -17.16
N ALA A 31 3.05 -11.99 -18.16
CA ALA A 31 2.50 -10.66 -17.96
C ALA A 31 1.35 -10.66 -16.94
N LEU A 32 0.44 -11.64 -17.01
CA LEU A 32 -0.66 -11.78 -16.05
C LEU A 32 -0.15 -12.17 -14.66
N PHE A 33 0.86 -13.03 -14.58
CA PHE A 33 1.48 -13.42 -13.32
C PHE A 33 2.12 -12.21 -12.60
N ALA A 34 2.75 -11.30 -13.34
CA ALA A 34 3.29 -10.06 -12.78
C ALA A 34 2.20 -9.18 -12.12
N THR A 35 0.98 -9.16 -12.66
CA THR A 35 -0.15 -8.46 -12.04
C THR A 35 -0.57 -9.13 -10.73
N ALA A 36 -0.67 -10.46 -10.73
CA ALA A 36 -1.04 -11.23 -9.54
C ALA A 36 -0.07 -10.98 -8.38
N ILE A 37 1.25 -10.99 -8.66
CA ILE A 37 2.27 -10.64 -7.67
C ILE A 37 2.08 -9.21 -7.15
N GLY A 38 1.82 -8.26 -8.06
CA GLY A 38 1.58 -6.87 -7.69
C GLY A 38 0.42 -6.71 -6.70
N LEU A 39 -0.69 -7.43 -6.93
CA LEU A 39 -1.84 -7.43 -6.02
C LEU A 39 -1.52 -8.10 -4.68
N ILE A 40 -0.81 -9.24 -4.72
CA ILE A 40 -0.37 -9.96 -3.50
C ILE A 40 0.56 -9.08 -2.66
N ALA A 41 1.37 -8.22 -3.26
CA ALA A 41 2.20 -7.27 -2.53
C ALA A 41 1.39 -6.06 -2.02
N ALA A 42 0.52 -5.50 -2.85
CA ALA A 42 -0.21 -4.27 -2.54
C ALA A 42 -1.26 -4.43 -1.44
N ILE A 43 -2.00 -5.55 -1.43
CA ILE A 43 -3.10 -5.77 -0.47
C ILE A 43 -2.57 -5.84 0.98
N PRO A 44 -1.61 -6.71 1.32
CA PRO A 44 -1.06 -6.76 2.68
C PRO A 44 -0.39 -5.46 3.07
N ALA A 45 0.37 -4.83 2.17
CA ALA A 45 1.02 -3.55 2.45
C ALA A 45 0.01 -2.48 2.87
N THR A 46 -1.14 -2.41 2.21
CA THR A 46 -2.21 -1.47 2.54
C THR A 46 -2.87 -1.80 3.87
N ILE A 47 -3.10 -3.08 4.17
CA ILE A 47 -3.63 -3.53 5.48
C ILE A 47 -2.70 -3.11 6.61
N PHE A 48 -1.39 -3.37 6.47
CA PHE A 48 -0.40 -3.00 7.49
C PHE A 48 -0.29 -1.48 7.64
N TYR A 49 -0.28 -0.73 6.55
CA TYR A 49 -0.30 0.74 6.58
C TYR A 49 -1.48 1.26 7.40
N ASN A 50 -2.70 0.80 7.09
CA ASN A 50 -3.91 1.22 7.80
C ASN A 50 -3.87 0.82 9.28
N LYS A 51 -3.35 -0.37 9.61
CA LYS A 51 -3.18 -0.81 11.00
C LYS A 51 -2.23 0.09 11.78
N PHE A 52 -1.07 0.42 11.21
CA PHE A 52 -0.10 1.26 11.90
C PHE A 52 -0.57 2.70 12.04
N VAL A 53 -1.24 3.26 11.04
CA VAL A 53 -1.86 4.59 11.13
C VAL A 53 -2.90 4.62 12.25
N ALA A 54 -3.75 3.60 12.34
CA ALA A 54 -4.74 3.51 13.42
C ALA A 54 -4.09 3.43 14.80
N GLU A 55 -3.02 2.65 14.96
CA GLU A 55 -2.29 2.51 16.22
C GLU A 55 -1.60 3.83 16.63
N VAL A 56 -0.96 4.52 15.68
CA VAL A 56 -0.33 5.82 15.93
C VAL A 56 -1.38 6.85 16.36
N ASN A 57 -2.52 6.91 15.67
CA ASN A 57 -3.60 7.84 16.04
C ASN A 57 -4.15 7.54 17.44
N LYS A 58 -4.31 6.27 17.80
CA LYS A 58 -4.73 5.89 19.15
C LYS A 58 -3.74 6.36 20.22
N GLN A 59 -2.44 6.25 19.95
CA GLN A 59 -1.40 6.72 20.86
C GLN A 59 -1.39 8.26 20.95
N ALA A 60 -1.58 8.96 19.84
CA ALA A 60 -1.69 10.41 19.82
C ALA A 60 -2.86 10.91 20.69
N VAL A 61 -4.06 10.32 20.53
CA VAL A 61 -5.23 10.66 21.35
C VAL A 61 -4.97 10.43 22.84
N ARG A 62 -4.26 9.34 23.20
CA ARG A 62 -3.90 9.08 24.59
C ARG A 62 -2.94 10.13 25.15
N LEU A 63 -2.00 10.59 24.34
CA LEU A 63 -1.04 11.63 24.72
C LEU A 63 -1.73 12.99 24.89
N GLU A 64 -2.66 13.33 23.99
CA GLU A 64 -3.50 14.53 24.11
C GLU A 64 -4.29 14.53 25.40
N GLY A 65 -4.99 13.42 25.72
CA GLY A 65 -5.73 13.30 26.97
C GLY A 65 -4.84 13.43 28.22
N PHE A 66 -3.61 12.91 28.17
CA PHE A 66 -2.63 13.09 29.25
C PHE A 66 -2.18 14.55 29.39
N ALA A 67 -1.93 15.25 28.28
CA ALA A 67 -1.54 16.65 28.28
C ALA A 67 -2.65 17.56 28.83
N ASP A 68 -3.92 17.26 28.51
CA ASP A 68 -5.08 17.96 29.03
C ASP A 68 -5.22 17.77 30.55
N GLU A 69 -5.09 16.53 31.04
CA GLU A 69 -5.15 16.24 32.48
C GLU A 69 -4.00 16.90 33.24
N PHE A 70 -2.78 16.85 32.70
CA PHE A 70 -1.62 17.52 33.27
C PHE A 70 -1.81 19.04 33.36
N SER A 71 -2.34 19.64 32.29
CA SER A 71 -2.62 21.08 32.24
C SER A 71 -3.68 21.49 33.25
N ALA A 72 -4.73 20.68 33.41
CA ALA A 72 -5.78 20.91 34.40
C ALA A 72 -5.26 20.86 35.84
N ILE A 73 -4.40 19.87 36.15
CA ILE A 73 -3.76 19.77 37.47
C ILE A 73 -2.85 20.98 37.74
N LEU A 74 -2.05 21.39 36.76
CA LEU A 74 -1.15 22.53 36.90
C LEU A 74 -1.92 23.84 37.11
N SER A 75 -2.99 24.07 36.34
CA SER A 75 -3.86 25.25 36.50
C SER A 75 -4.43 25.31 37.91
N ARG A 76 -4.95 24.19 38.41
CA ARG A 76 -5.53 24.12 39.76
C ARG A 76 -4.51 24.42 40.86
N GLN A 77 -3.27 23.91 40.73
CA GLN A 77 -2.21 24.20 41.71
C GLN A 77 -1.77 25.67 41.70
N LEU A 78 -1.84 26.33 40.54
CA LEU A 78 -1.54 27.76 40.43
C LEU A 78 -2.65 28.60 41.07
N ASP A 79 -3.91 28.26 40.81
CA ASP A 79 -5.08 28.93 41.40
C ASP A 79 -5.14 28.78 42.92
N GLU A 80 -4.72 27.62 43.47
CA GLU A 80 -4.65 27.39 44.92
C GLU A 80 -3.51 28.16 45.62
N ARG A 81 -2.56 28.74 44.86
CA ARG A 81 -1.42 29.53 45.40
C ARG A 81 -1.54 31.04 45.20
N SER A 82 -2.51 31.52 44.43
CA SER A 82 -2.82 32.96 44.26
C SER A 82 -3.84 33.43 45.29
#